data_AF-A0A7S2FZJ8-F1
#
_entry.id   AF-A0A7S2FZJ8-F1
#
_cell.length_a   1.000
_cell.length_b   1.000
_cell.length_c   1.000
_cell.angle_alpha   90.00
_cell.angle_beta   90.00
_cell.angle_gamma   90.00
#
_symmetry.space_group_name_H-M   'P 1'
#
loop_
_entity.id
_entity.type
_entity.pdbx_description
1 polymer ?
#
loop_
_entity_poly.entity_id
_entity_poly.type
_entity_poly.pdbx_seq_one_letter_code
_entity_poly.pdbx_strand_id
1 'polypeptide(L)'
;REACGFSGTALAALNDPEPPPYSTFAHAVACVASRAYGGSAAEGQAHLLVPVVDQCNHAHPNLANTAKAMAPWNDFVVVAAKKINKVLRWGAANLHSPL
;
A
#
# COMPACT_ATOMS: atom_id res chain seq x y z
N ARG A 1 10.41 -18.34 -9.70
CA ARG A 1 9.58 -17.18 -10.08
C ARG A 1 8.13 -17.60 -9.82
N GLU A 2 7.67 -17.42 -8.60
CA GLU A 2 6.25 -17.57 -8.30
C GLU A 2 5.56 -16.31 -8.84
N ALA A 3 4.59 -16.51 -9.73
CA ALA A 3 3.74 -15.42 -10.18
C ALA A 3 2.99 -14.87 -8.97
N CYS A 4 2.95 -13.54 -8.84
CA CYS A 4 2.03 -12.87 -7.93
C CYS A 4 0.64 -13.48 -8.13
N GLY A 5 0.13 -14.18 -7.10
CA GLY A 5 -1.15 -14.87 -7.14
C GLY A 5 -2.29 -13.87 -7.33
N PHE A 6 -2.71 -13.67 -8.57
CA PHE A 6 -3.94 -12.96 -8.89
C PHE A 6 -5.09 -13.91 -8.54
N SER A 7 -5.88 -13.60 -7.49
CA SER A 7 -7.03 -14.43 -7.15
C SER A 7 -8.00 -14.45 -8.34
N GLY A 8 -8.44 -15.65 -8.75
CA GLY A 8 -9.27 -15.86 -9.96
C GLY A 8 -10.57 -15.05 -10.02
N THR A 9 -10.98 -14.41 -8.93
CA THR A 9 -12.12 -13.49 -8.83
C THR A 9 -11.92 -12.17 -9.57
N ALA A 10 -10.71 -11.62 -9.62
CA ALA A 10 -10.45 -10.32 -10.25
C ALA A 10 -10.40 -10.40 -11.78
N LEU A 11 -9.94 -11.53 -12.34
CA LEU A 11 -9.92 -11.74 -13.80
C LEU A 11 -11.32 -11.97 -14.36
N ALA A 12 -12.20 -12.64 -13.59
CA ALA A 12 -13.60 -12.81 -13.97
C ALA A 12 -14.35 -11.47 -14.05
N ALA A 13 -14.06 -10.53 -13.15
CA ALA A 13 -14.66 -9.19 -13.16
C ALA A 13 -14.25 -8.33 -14.36
N LEU A 14 -13.12 -8.60 -15.01
CA LEU A 14 -12.70 -7.89 -16.23
C LEU A 14 -13.45 -8.36 -17.49
N ASN A 15 -14.04 -9.55 -17.44
CA ASN A 15 -14.79 -10.15 -18.55
C ASN A 15 -16.31 -10.01 -18.39
N ASP A 16 -16.77 -9.35 -17.32
CA ASP A 16 -18.19 -9.07 -17.12
C ASP A 16 -18.59 -7.88 -18.03
N PRO A 17 -19.57 -8.07 -18.93
CA PRO A 17 -20.05 -6.97 -19.78
C PRO A 17 -20.80 -5.89 -19.00
N GLU A 18 -21.30 -6.18 -17.79
CA GLU A 18 -22.02 -5.21 -16.98
C GLU A 18 -21.05 -4.37 -16.12
N PRO A 19 -21.24 -3.04 -16.05
CA PRO A 19 -20.39 -2.21 -15.23
C PRO A 19 -20.57 -2.55 -13.74
N PRO A 20 -19.51 -2.43 -12.92
CA PRO A 20 -19.62 -2.66 -11.49
C PRO A 20 -20.58 -1.64 -10.85
N PRO A 21 -21.26 -2.01 -9.75
CA PRO A 21 -22.06 -1.06 -8.97
C PRO A 21 -21.25 0.19 -8.59
N TYR A 22 -21.91 1.35 -8.54
CA TYR A 22 -21.26 2.62 -8.20
C TYR A 22 -20.44 2.55 -6.90
N SER A 23 -20.95 1.87 -5.87
CA SER A 23 -20.26 1.69 -4.59
C SER A 23 -18.93 0.96 -4.74
N THR A 24 -18.89 -0.10 -5.56
CA THR A 24 -17.68 -0.86 -5.87
C THR A 24 -16.67 0.01 -6.62
N PHE A 25 -17.14 0.75 -7.64
CA PHE A 25 -16.29 1.68 -8.39
C PHE A 25 -15.72 2.78 -7.49
N ALA A 26 -16.56 3.43 -6.68
CA ALA A 26 -16.14 4.48 -5.75
C ALA A 26 -15.13 3.94 -4.72
N HIS A 27 -15.33 2.73 -4.21
CA HIS A 27 -14.38 2.08 -3.32
C HIS A 27 -13.03 1.81 -3.99
N ALA A 28 -13.04 1.29 -5.22
CA ALA A 28 -11.83 1.03 -6.00
C ALA A 28 -11.04 2.33 -6.25
N VAL A 29 -11.73 3.42 -6.63
CA VAL A 29 -11.14 4.75 -6.81
C VAL A 29 -10.51 5.25 -5.51
N ALA A 30 -11.23 5.14 -4.38
CA ALA A 30 -10.71 5.55 -3.08
C ALA A 30 -9.47 4.74 -2.67
N CYS A 31 -9.45 3.44 -2.94
CA CYS A 31 -8.30 2.57 -2.70
C CYS A 31 -7.07 3.02 -3.52
N VAL A 32 -7.24 3.25 -4.83
CA VAL A 32 -6.14 3.72 -5.69
C VAL A 32 -5.66 5.11 -5.23
N ALA A 33 -6.57 6.05 -5.00
CA ALA A 33 -6.21 7.43 -4.62
C ALA A 33 -5.47 7.51 -3.28
N SER A 34 -5.79 6.63 -2.32
CA SER A 34 -5.19 6.68 -0.97
C SER A 34 -3.93 5.82 -0.81
N ARG A 35 -3.74 4.78 -1.64
CA ARG A 35 -2.69 3.76 -1.43
C ARG A 35 -1.73 3.60 -2.59
N ALA A 36 -2.06 4.08 -3.78
CA ALA A 36 -1.17 3.91 -4.93
C ALA A 36 0.14 4.68 -4.73
N TYR A 37 1.23 4.01 -5.03
CA TYR A 37 2.53 4.64 -5.13
C TYR A 37 2.71 5.21 -6.53
N GLY A 38 2.98 6.53 -6.62
CA GLY A 38 3.38 7.19 -7.85
C GLY A 38 4.89 7.07 -8.04
N GLY A 39 5.33 6.43 -9.13
CA GLY A 39 6.74 6.30 -9.50
C GLY A 39 6.98 6.80 -10.92
N SER A 40 8.19 7.31 -11.17
CA SER A 40 8.67 7.52 -12.53
C SER A 40 9.01 6.17 -13.14
N ALA A 41 8.26 5.75 -14.15
CA ALA A 41 8.65 4.66 -15.05
C ALA A 41 9.36 5.24 -16.27
N ALA A 42 10.02 4.38 -17.06
CA ALA A 42 10.74 4.78 -18.27
C ALA A 42 9.82 5.45 -19.33
N GLU A 43 8.51 5.20 -19.27
CA GLU A 43 7.51 5.66 -20.24
C GLU A 43 6.51 6.68 -19.65
N GLY A 44 6.73 7.16 -18.43
CA GLY A 44 5.85 8.13 -17.77
C GLY A 44 5.61 7.84 -16.29
N GLN A 45 4.65 8.55 -15.68
CA GLN A 45 4.24 8.24 -14.30
C GLN A 45 3.37 6.99 -14.30
N ALA A 46 3.75 6.00 -13.48
CA ALA A 46 2.96 4.82 -13.23
C ALA A 46 2.46 4.82 -11.78
N HIS A 47 1.21 4.40 -11.59
CA HIS A 47 0.61 4.17 -10.28
C HIS A 47 0.55 2.68 -9.99
N LEU A 48 1.11 2.27 -8.86
CA LEU A 48 1.19 0.87 -8.45
C LEU A 48 0.60 0.69 -7.06
N LEU A 49 -0.24 -0.33 -6.88
CA LEU A 49 -0.56 -0.84 -5.55
C LEU A 49 0.58 -1.79 -5.14
N VAL A 50 1.24 -1.48 -4.02
CA VAL A 50 2.36 -2.28 -3.50
C VAL A 50 1.89 -2.97 -2.21
N PRO A 51 1.59 -4.29 -2.24
CA PRO A 51 1.12 -5.01 -1.08
C PRO A 51 2.08 -4.90 0.09
N VAL A 52 1.54 -4.91 1.32
CA VAL A 52 2.27 -4.76 2.60
C VAL A 52 2.83 -3.35 2.81
N VAL A 53 3.43 -2.74 1.79
CA VAL A 53 3.94 -1.36 1.84
C VAL A 53 2.80 -0.36 2.01
N ASP A 54 1.64 -0.63 1.41
CA ASP A 54 0.44 0.20 1.52
C ASP A 54 -0.19 0.24 2.94
N GLN A 55 0.30 -0.59 3.86
CA GLN A 55 -0.08 -0.55 5.28
C GLN A 55 0.71 0.47 6.10
N CYS A 56 1.84 0.95 5.57
CA CYS A 56 2.61 1.99 6.22
C CYS A 56 1.87 3.32 6.10
N ASN A 57 1.71 4.00 7.23
CA ASN A 57 1.14 5.36 7.26
C ASN A 57 2.03 6.36 6.50
N HIS A 58 1.44 7.53 6.21
CA HIS A 58 2.05 8.59 5.42
C HIS A 58 3.46 8.99 5.91
N ALA A 59 4.30 9.34 4.93
CA ALA A 59 5.65 9.83 5.16
C ALA A 59 5.62 11.28 5.67
N HIS A 60 5.41 11.47 6.97
CA HIS A 60 5.57 12.79 7.58
C HIS A 60 7.05 13.20 7.52
N PRO A 61 7.40 14.44 7.08
CA PRO A 61 8.80 14.87 6.88
C PRO A 61 9.72 14.59 8.07
N ASN A 62 9.19 14.73 9.28
CA ASN A 62 9.96 14.55 10.52
C ASN A 62 9.83 13.15 11.14
N LEU A 63 8.78 12.39 10.80
CA LEU A 63 8.42 11.14 11.52
C LEU A 63 8.54 9.88 10.65
N ALA A 64 8.59 10.02 9.33
CA ALA A 64 8.88 8.92 8.44
C ALA A 64 10.21 8.26 8.84
N ASN A 65 10.18 6.95 9.00
CA ASN A 65 11.31 6.12 9.39
C ASN A 65 11.66 5.09 8.31
N THR A 66 11.05 5.18 7.13
CA THR A 66 11.30 4.30 6.00
C THR A 66 11.57 5.11 4.73
N ALA A 67 12.51 4.64 3.91
CA ALA A 67 12.68 5.06 2.52
C ALA A 67 12.20 3.95 1.58
N LYS A 68 11.72 4.32 0.39
CA LYS A 68 11.17 3.40 -0.59
C LYS A 68 11.69 3.71 -1.99
N ALA A 69 11.98 2.68 -2.77
CA ALA A 69 12.45 2.80 -4.14
C ALA A 69 12.19 1.53 -4.94
N MET A 70 12.19 1.65 -6.28
CA MET A 70 12.35 0.50 -7.15
C MET A 70 13.83 0.15 -7.23
N ALA A 71 14.20 -1.08 -6.92
CA ALA A 71 15.57 -1.54 -7.01
C ALA A 71 15.96 -1.92 -8.46
N PRO A 72 17.26 -1.92 -8.81
CA PRO A 72 17.73 -2.30 -10.15
C PRO A 72 17.34 -3.71 -10.59
N TRP A 73 17.04 -4.60 -9.64
CA TRP A 73 16.57 -5.97 -9.89
C TRP A 73 15.05 -6.10 -9.96
N ASN A 74 14.33 -4.99 -10.09
CA ASN A 74 12.88 -4.91 -10.31
C ASN A 74 12.01 -5.32 -9.10
N ASP A 75 12.55 -5.20 -7.90
CA ASP A 75 11.77 -5.31 -6.66
C ASP A 75 11.46 -3.93 -6.08
N PHE A 76 10.28 -3.82 -5.47
CA PHE A 76 9.96 -2.67 -4.63
C PHE A 76 10.61 -2.87 -3.26
N VAL A 77 11.54 -1.99 -2.90
CA VAL A 77 12.30 -2.10 -1.65
C VAL A 77 11.87 -1.01 -0.69
N VAL A 78 11.64 -1.40 0.56
CA VAL A 78 11.45 -0.49 1.69
C VAL A 78 12.55 -0.75 2.71
N VAL A 79 13.30 0.29 3.05
CA VAL A 79 14.37 0.23 4.04
C VAL A 79 14.06 1.14 5.22
N ALA A 80 14.46 0.73 6.42
CA ALA A 80 14.44 1.62 7.57
C ALA A 80 15.46 2.75 7.37
N ALA A 81 14.99 4.00 7.36
CA ALA A 81 15.82 5.20 7.32
C ALA A 81 16.16 5.72 8.72
N LYS A 82 15.48 5.22 9.75
CA LYS A 82 15.72 5.53 11.18
C LYS A 82 15.62 4.24 12.00
N LYS A 83 16.20 4.25 13.20
CA LYS A 83 16.06 3.13 14.16
C LYS A 83 14.58 2.91 14.48
N ILE A 84 14.11 1.68 14.30
CA ILE A 84 12.75 1.25 14.66
C ILE A 84 12.83 0.61 16.06
N ASN A 85 12.26 1.28 17.05
CA ASN A 85 12.19 0.73 18.40
C ASN A 85 11.05 -0.29 18.47
N LYS A 86 11.31 -1.44 19.10
CA LYS A 86 10.28 -2.45 19.34
C LYS A 86 9.25 -1.88 20.32
N VAL A 87 8.05 -1.57 19.82
CA VAL A 87 6.90 -1.29 20.69
C VAL A 87 6.33 -2.64 21.13
N LEU A 88 6.75 -3.10 22.30
CA LEU A 88 6.11 -4.22 23.00
C LEU A 88 4.78 -3.73 23.58
N ARG A 89 3.74 -3.54 22.75
CA ARG A 89 2.33 -3.45 23.16
C ARG A 89 1.43 -3.20 21.95
N TRP A 90 0.88 -4.28 21.40
CA TRP A 90 -0.42 -4.23 20.73
C TRP A 90 -1.43 -4.77 21.75
N GLY A 91 -2.21 -3.90 22.40
CA GLY A 91 -3.34 -4.32 23.25
C GLY A 91 -3.36 -3.93 24.74
N ALA A 92 -2.43 -3.10 25.27
CA ALA A 92 -2.47 -2.72 26.70
C ALA A 92 -2.14 -1.23 26.97
N ALA A 93 -2.78 -0.30 26.26
CA ALA A 93 -2.58 1.13 26.47
C ALA A 93 -3.80 2.02 26.22
N ASN A 94 -5.04 1.55 26.50
CA ASN A 94 -6.23 2.42 26.50
C ASN A 94 -7.15 2.24 27.72
N LEU A 95 -6.67 1.65 28.82
CA LEU A 95 -7.40 1.67 30.09
C LEU A 95 -6.52 2.39 31.11
N HIS A 96 -7.05 3.53 31.60
CA HIS A 96 -6.48 4.48 32.55
C HIS A 96 -5.64 5.64 31.96
N SER A 97 -6.33 6.75 31.71
CA SER A 97 -5.93 8.01 32.31
C SER A 97 -7.16 8.64 32.98
N PRO A 98 -7.13 8.91 34.30
CA PRO A 98 -8.19 9.65 34.96
C PRO A 98 -7.96 11.15 34.73
N LEU A 99 -8.93 11.80 34.09
CA LEU A 99 -9.30 13.18 34.36
C LEU A 99 -10.82 13.21 34.51
#